data_AF-A0A3D5M474-F1
#
_entry.id   AF-A0A3D5M474-F1
#
_cell.length_a   1.000
_cell.length_b   1.000
_cell.length_c   1.000
_cell.angle_alpha   90.00
_cell.angle_beta   90.00
_cell.angle_gamma   90.00
#
_symmetry.space_group_name_H-M   'P 1'
#
loop_
_entity.id
_entity.type
_entity.pdbx_description
1 polymer ?
#
loop_
_entity_poly.entity_id
_entity_poly.type
_entity_poly.pdbx_seq_one_letter_code
_entity_poly.pdbx_strand_id
1 'polypeptide(L)'
;MSLGTFVRTWLPLVILLALIVKIWPTGKLDFGNTTPWAGLILEIDTSTISDLNPGVIVAGLPVQDLEGEKGLFICGAVEWTGISGISPILLAGRVDDLRLQKVILLQETVELHRSPQLIFSVRNLPKGTLPVEMVGSLLQGEQLQLKPVSKDTASLVVDLGPERARIEHFVKYDGESQNRWMGDPTKFQKLWQDQEKDDSTLLAPYRHGNLKFLNSPSPDDVVTGEGR
;
A
#
# COMPACT_ATOMS: atom_id res chain seq x y z
N MET A 1 -26.17 31.69 -37.21
CA MET A 1 -25.13 32.08 -36.25
C MET A 1 -24.19 33.05 -36.95
N SER A 2 -23.88 34.23 -36.39
CA SER A 2 -23.04 35.20 -37.09
C SER A 2 -21.57 34.75 -37.06
N LEU A 3 -20.81 35.14 -38.09
CA LEU A 3 -19.38 34.81 -38.20
C LEU A 3 -18.60 35.30 -36.95
N GLY A 4 -18.98 36.45 -36.40
CA GLY A 4 -18.40 37.00 -35.17
C GLY A 4 -18.65 36.14 -33.92
N THR A 5 -19.84 35.55 -33.78
CA THR A 5 -20.16 34.66 -32.65
C THR A 5 -19.42 33.33 -32.77
N PHE A 6 -19.23 32.82 -33.99
CA PHE A 6 -18.47 31.59 -34.22
C PHE A 6 -16.99 31.76 -33.86
N VAL A 7 -16.34 32.82 -34.35
CA VAL A 7 -14.91 33.08 -34.11
C VAL A 7 -14.62 33.39 -32.64
N ARG A 8 -15.52 34.11 -31.95
CA ARG A 8 -15.24 34.61 -30.60
C ARG A 8 -15.60 33.62 -29.48
N THR A 9 -16.53 32.69 -29.74
CA THR A 9 -17.06 31.79 -28.70
C THR A 9 -16.87 30.33 -29.04
N TRP A 10 -17.17 29.93 -30.28
CA TRP A 10 -17.11 28.51 -30.67
C TRP A 10 -15.70 28.08 -31.08
N LEU A 11 -14.96 28.92 -31.78
CA LEU A 11 -13.60 28.61 -32.20
C LEU A 11 -12.65 28.34 -31.02
N PRO A 12 -12.64 29.14 -29.93
CA PRO A 12 -11.82 28.84 -28.75
C PRO A 12 -12.27 27.56 -28.04
N LEU A 13 -13.58 27.30 -27.97
CA LEU A 13 -14.13 26.08 -27.37
C LEU A 13 -13.77 24.82 -28.19
N VAL A 14 -13.81 24.90 -29.51
CA VAL A 14 -13.41 23.80 -30.41
C VAL A 14 -11.91 23.57 -30.33
N ILE A 15 -11.09 24.63 -30.27
CA ILE A 15 -9.65 24.52 -30.07
C ILE A 15 -9.33 23.93 -28.69
N LEU A 16 -10.03 24.35 -27.64
CA LEU A 16 -9.89 23.80 -26.29
C LEU A 16 -10.30 22.32 -26.27
N LEU A 17 -11.42 21.96 -26.88
CA LEU A 17 -11.88 20.58 -26.99
C LEU A 17 -10.88 19.72 -27.78
N ALA A 18 -10.32 20.24 -28.87
CA ALA A 18 -9.29 19.57 -29.65
C ALA A 18 -7.98 19.42 -28.86
N LEU A 19 -7.58 20.42 -28.08
CA LEU A 19 -6.45 20.35 -27.17
C LEU A 19 -6.68 19.33 -26.06
N ILE A 20 -7.88 19.34 -25.45
CA ILE A 20 -8.29 18.36 -24.45
C ILE A 20 -8.20 16.99 -25.09
N VAL A 21 -8.86 16.68 -26.20
CA VAL A 21 -8.79 15.35 -26.85
C VAL A 21 -7.36 14.95 -27.24
N LYS A 22 -6.52 15.90 -27.66
CA LYS A 22 -5.12 15.62 -28.08
C LYS A 22 -4.16 15.43 -26.90
N ILE A 23 -4.43 16.07 -25.76
CA ILE A 23 -3.64 15.98 -24.53
C ILE A 23 -4.23 14.94 -23.57
N TRP A 24 -5.51 14.58 -23.76
CA TRP A 24 -6.20 13.58 -22.95
C TRP A 24 -5.50 12.23 -23.18
N PRO A 25 -5.06 11.56 -22.12
CA PRO A 25 -4.44 10.26 -22.26
C PRO A 25 -5.53 9.27 -22.73
N THR A 26 -5.58 9.00 -24.03
CA THR A 26 -6.48 8.00 -24.64
C THR A 26 -5.91 6.58 -24.61
N GLY A 27 -4.76 6.38 -23.96
CA GLY A 27 -4.30 5.05 -23.60
C GLY A 27 -5.09 4.51 -22.39
N LYS A 28 -5.20 3.18 -22.25
CA LYS A 28 -5.34 2.59 -20.91
C LYS A 28 -4.31 3.28 -20.02
N LEU A 29 -4.63 3.63 -18.78
CA LEU A 29 -3.61 4.06 -17.82
C LEU A 29 -2.54 2.96 -17.79
N ASP A 30 -1.49 3.18 -18.58
CA ASP A 30 -0.35 2.31 -18.70
C ASP A 30 0.57 2.82 -17.61
N PHE A 31 0.35 2.27 -16.41
CA PHE A 31 1.28 2.37 -15.31
C PHE A 31 2.56 1.69 -15.80
N GLY A 32 3.40 2.44 -16.52
CA GLY A 32 4.62 1.92 -17.10
C GLY A 32 5.46 1.29 -16.01
N ASN A 33 5.46 -0.03 -15.93
CA ASN A 33 6.30 -0.96 -15.16
C ASN A 33 6.72 -0.65 -13.70
N THR A 34 6.31 0.47 -13.10
CA THR A 34 6.64 0.87 -11.73
C THR A 34 5.37 1.29 -11.03
N THR A 35 4.94 0.51 -10.03
CA THR A 35 3.79 0.89 -9.23
C THR A 35 4.12 2.14 -8.40
N PRO A 36 3.14 3.03 -8.11
CA PRO A 36 3.39 4.24 -7.34
C PRO A 36 4.08 3.99 -5.99
N TRP A 37 3.82 2.83 -5.39
CA TRP A 37 4.40 2.41 -4.12
C TRP A 37 5.63 1.50 -4.24
N ALA A 38 6.01 1.03 -5.44
CA ALA A 38 7.13 0.12 -5.59
C ALA A 38 8.43 0.73 -5.05
N GLY A 39 9.15 -0.05 -4.25
CA GLY A 39 10.46 0.31 -3.72
C GLY A 39 10.42 1.25 -2.52
N LEU A 40 9.24 1.68 -2.08
CA LEU A 40 9.10 2.42 -0.83
C LEU A 40 9.33 1.47 0.35
N ILE A 41 10.04 1.94 1.38
CA ILE A 41 10.34 1.18 2.59
C ILE A 41 9.88 2.00 3.79
N LEU A 42 8.97 1.43 4.57
CA LEU A 42 8.53 2.00 5.83
C LEU A 42 9.02 1.17 7.00
N GLU A 43 9.39 1.85 8.07
CA GLU A 43 9.86 1.24 9.29
C GLU A 43 8.75 1.20 10.31
N ILE A 44 8.47 0.03 10.86
CA ILE A 44 7.38 -0.17 11.80
C ILE A 44 7.97 -0.44 13.18
N ASP A 45 7.77 0.48 14.10
CA ASP A 45 8.00 0.32 15.53
C ASP A 45 6.87 -0.51 16.14
N THR A 46 7.22 -1.72 16.56
CA THR A 46 6.33 -2.69 17.18
C THR A 46 6.32 -2.60 18.71
N SER A 47 7.03 -1.63 19.32
CA SER A 47 7.21 -1.57 20.77
C SER A 47 5.91 -1.45 21.58
N THR A 48 4.84 -1.00 20.94
CA THR A 48 3.52 -0.75 21.54
C THR A 48 2.56 -1.91 21.37
N ILE A 49 2.88 -2.93 20.57
CA ILE A 49 1.96 -4.07 20.41
C ILE A 49 1.97 -4.90 21.70
N SER A 50 0.86 -4.88 22.43
CA SER A 50 0.73 -5.59 23.70
C SER A 50 0.74 -7.12 23.57
N ASP A 51 0.28 -7.66 22.44
CA ASP A 51 0.26 -9.09 22.16
C ASP A 51 1.56 -9.55 21.47
N LEU A 52 2.53 -10.04 22.25
CA LEU A 52 3.84 -10.49 21.76
C LEU A 52 3.82 -11.83 21.00
N ASN A 53 2.65 -12.33 20.61
CA ASN A 53 2.58 -13.52 19.77
C ASN A 53 3.16 -13.23 18.37
N PRO A 54 4.07 -14.06 17.84
CA PRO A 54 4.60 -13.88 16.50
C PRO A 54 3.50 -13.87 15.43
N GLY A 55 3.74 -13.18 14.33
CA GLY A 55 2.82 -13.15 13.20
C GLY A 55 3.38 -12.38 12.02
N VAL A 56 2.51 -11.66 11.32
CA VAL A 56 2.87 -10.90 10.14
C VAL A 56 2.35 -9.48 10.25
N ILE A 57 3.17 -8.51 9.84
CA ILE A 57 2.74 -7.15 9.60
C ILE A 57 2.55 -7.02 8.10
N VAL A 58 1.33 -6.70 7.68
CA VAL A 58 1.01 -6.47 6.27
C VAL A 58 0.78 -4.98 6.03
N ALA A 59 1.22 -4.50 4.89
CA ALA A 59 0.97 -3.15 4.39
C ALA A 59 0.11 -3.27 3.13
N GLY A 60 -1.08 -2.68 3.14
CA GLY A 60 -2.02 -2.81 2.03
C GLY A 60 -2.69 -1.51 1.62
N LEU A 61 -3.07 -1.45 0.35
CA LEU A 61 -3.88 -0.35 -0.19
C LEU A 61 -5.36 -0.66 0.02
N PRO A 62 -6.18 0.32 0.46
CA PRO A 62 -7.61 0.15 0.56
C PRO A 62 -8.23 -0.14 -0.83
N VAL A 63 -8.95 -1.25 -0.93
CA VAL A 63 -9.63 -1.69 -2.16
C VAL A 63 -11.06 -2.14 -1.87
N GLN A 64 -11.83 -2.31 -2.94
CA GLN A 64 -13.15 -2.92 -2.94
C GLN A 64 -13.25 -3.91 -4.11
N ASP A 65 -13.85 -5.08 -3.88
CA ASP A 65 -14.12 -6.02 -4.99
C ASP A 65 -15.33 -5.60 -5.83
N LEU A 66 -15.72 -6.43 -6.79
CA LEU A 66 -16.82 -6.12 -7.72
C LEU A 66 -18.19 -6.23 -7.05
N GLU A 67 -18.29 -7.01 -5.99
CA GLU A 67 -19.47 -7.24 -5.18
C GLU A 67 -19.68 -6.12 -4.13
N GLY A 68 -18.63 -5.34 -3.87
CA GLY A 68 -18.65 -4.19 -2.98
C GLY A 68 -18.01 -4.44 -1.61
N GLU A 69 -17.40 -5.60 -1.39
CA GLU A 69 -16.71 -5.94 -0.16
C GLU A 69 -15.36 -5.23 -0.07
N LYS A 70 -15.12 -4.58 1.07
CA LYS A 70 -13.88 -3.84 1.31
C LYS A 70 -12.75 -4.77 1.72
N GLY A 71 -11.55 -4.44 1.28
CA GLY A 71 -10.35 -5.20 1.62
C GLY A 71 -9.07 -4.38 1.50
N LEU A 72 -7.96 -5.09 1.62
CA LEU A 72 -6.61 -4.56 1.44
C LEU A 72 -5.90 -5.33 0.35
N PHE A 73 -5.39 -4.62 -0.65
CA PHE A 73 -4.43 -5.18 -1.60
C PHE A 73 -3.03 -5.13 -0.99
N ILE A 74 -2.45 -6.29 -0.67
CA ILE A 74 -1.20 -6.38 0.08
C ILE A 74 -0.01 -5.96 -0.81
N CYS A 75 0.62 -4.87 -0.44
CA CYS A 75 1.76 -4.27 -1.13
C CYS A 75 3.10 -4.63 -0.48
N GLY A 76 3.11 -4.95 0.81
CA GLY A 76 4.30 -5.37 1.54
C GLY A 76 3.92 -6.23 2.73
N ALA A 77 4.82 -7.10 3.15
CA ALA A 77 4.61 -7.94 4.32
C ALA A 77 5.96 -8.29 4.95
N VAL A 78 6.00 -8.37 6.28
CA VAL A 78 7.17 -8.80 7.05
C VAL A 78 6.73 -9.70 8.20
N GLU A 79 7.52 -10.72 8.48
CA GLU A 79 7.35 -11.54 9.68
C GLU A 79 7.68 -10.70 10.91
N TRP A 80 6.82 -10.77 11.91
CA TRP A 80 7.05 -10.19 13.21
C TRP A 80 7.24 -11.30 14.24
N THR A 81 8.40 -11.32 14.88
CA THR A 81 8.80 -12.38 15.81
C THR A 81 8.22 -12.22 17.22
N GLY A 82 7.33 -11.25 17.43
CA GLY A 82 6.79 -10.92 18.75
C GLY A 82 7.75 -10.12 19.64
N ILE A 83 8.93 -9.76 19.12
CA ILE A 83 9.91 -8.94 19.84
C ILE A 83 9.70 -7.47 19.44
N SER A 84 9.69 -6.60 20.45
CA SER A 84 9.66 -5.14 20.25
C SER A 84 10.89 -4.68 19.49
N GLY A 85 10.67 -3.92 18.41
CA GLY A 85 11.75 -3.36 17.62
C GLY A 85 11.24 -2.66 16.38
N ILE A 86 12.18 -2.24 15.54
CA ILE A 86 11.88 -1.62 14.25
C ILE A 86 11.98 -2.69 13.18
N SER A 87 10.90 -2.88 12.42
CA SER A 87 10.85 -3.82 11.30
C SER A 87 10.64 -3.06 9.99
N PRO A 88 11.57 -3.16 9.02
CA PRO A 88 11.40 -2.53 7.72
C PRO A 88 10.44 -3.35 6.85
N ILE A 89 9.51 -2.69 6.17
CA ILE A 89 8.58 -3.28 5.21
C ILE A 89 8.85 -2.67 3.84
N LEU A 90 9.24 -3.51 2.88
CA LEU A 90 9.33 -3.15 1.47
C LEU A 90 7.97 -3.28 0.81
N LEU A 91 7.55 -2.22 0.12
CA LEU A 91 6.39 -2.23 -0.76
C LEU A 91 6.81 -2.74 -2.15
N ALA A 92 6.44 -3.97 -2.46
CA ALA A 92 6.78 -4.68 -3.70
C ALA A 92 5.55 -5.14 -4.50
N GLY A 93 4.33 -4.81 -4.06
CA GLY A 93 3.09 -5.17 -4.75
C GLY A 93 3.05 -4.62 -6.18
N ARG A 94 2.62 -5.44 -7.14
CA ARG A 94 2.54 -5.06 -8.55
C ARG A 94 1.11 -4.68 -8.94
N VAL A 95 0.98 -3.70 -9.83
CA VAL A 95 -0.33 -3.30 -10.40
C VAL A 95 -0.91 -4.46 -11.23
N ASP A 96 -0.07 -5.30 -11.83
CA ASP A 96 -0.53 -6.51 -12.52
C ASP A 96 -1.20 -7.49 -11.57
N ASP A 97 -0.66 -7.68 -10.36
CA ASP A 97 -1.29 -8.52 -9.33
C ASP A 97 -2.63 -7.91 -8.92
N LEU A 98 -2.70 -6.59 -8.73
CA LEU A 98 -3.95 -5.89 -8.44
C LEU A 98 -5.01 -6.09 -9.55
N ARG A 99 -4.60 -6.04 -10.81
CA ARG A 99 -5.48 -6.31 -11.97
C ARG A 99 -5.98 -7.75 -12.00
N LEU A 100 -5.16 -8.71 -11.55
CA LEU A 100 -5.56 -10.12 -11.46
C LEU A 100 -6.58 -10.37 -10.34
N GLN A 101 -6.51 -9.60 -9.25
CA GLN A 101 -7.47 -9.67 -8.14
C GLN A 101 -8.86 -9.11 -8.49
N LYS A 102 -9.01 -8.40 -9.63
CA LYS A 102 -10.28 -7.79 -10.07
C LYS A 102 -10.88 -6.81 -9.04
N VAL A 103 -10.04 -6.09 -8.32
CA VAL A 103 -10.45 -5.09 -7.32
C VAL A 103 -10.28 -3.66 -7.82
N ILE A 104 -11.00 -2.74 -7.19
CA ILE A 104 -10.97 -1.30 -7.43
C ILE A 104 -10.25 -0.64 -6.25
N LEU A 105 -9.27 0.22 -6.54
CA LEU A 105 -8.62 1.06 -5.53
C LEU A 105 -9.61 2.12 -5.02
N LEU A 106 -9.69 2.29 -3.70
CA LEU A 106 -10.54 3.31 -3.09
C LEU A 106 -9.90 4.70 -3.14
N GLN A 107 -8.58 4.78 -3.27
CA GLN A 107 -7.86 6.03 -3.44
C GLN A 107 -7.78 6.41 -4.92
N GLU A 108 -7.93 7.71 -5.22
CA GLU A 108 -7.76 8.23 -6.58
C GLU A 108 -6.34 8.01 -7.10
N THR A 109 -6.22 7.71 -8.39
CA THR A 109 -4.92 7.37 -8.99
C THR A 109 -3.91 8.53 -8.91
N VAL A 110 -4.36 9.78 -9.05
CA VAL A 110 -3.46 10.94 -8.96
C VAL A 110 -2.92 11.09 -7.54
N GLU A 111 -3.77 10.91 -6.54
CA GLU A 111 -3.37 10.96 -5.13
C GLU A 111 -2.43 9.83 -4.76
N LEU A 112 -2.64 8.64 -5.32
CA LEU A 112 -1.79 7.46 -5.11
C LEU A 112 -0.32 7.69 -5.54
N HIS A 113 -0.07 8.54 -6.54
CA HIS A 113 1.29 8.91 -6.96
C HIS A 113 1.91 10.01 -6.10
N ARG A 114 1.09 10.82 -5.43
CA ARG A 114 1.56 11.92 -4.58
C ARG A 114 1.80 11.45 -3.16
N SER A 115 0.86 10.67 -2.64
CA SER A 115 0.80 10.27 -1.25
C SER A 115 -0.07 9.02 -1.09
N PRO A 116 0.46 7.81 -1.38
CA PRO A 116 -0.32 6.59 -1.25
C PRO A 116 -0.76 6.39 0.21
N GLN A 117 -2.06 6.15 0.42
CA GLN A 117 -2.63 5.82 1.71
C GLN A 117 -2.52 4.31 1.92
N LEU A 118 -1.76 3.91 2.92
CA LEU A 118 -1.56 2.51 3.29
C LEU A 118 -2.19 2.24 4.64
N ILE A 119 -2.73 1.04 4.77
CA ILE A 119 -3.17 0.47 6.04
C ILE A 119 -2.17 -0.61 6.41
N PHE A 120 -1.61 -0.49 7.61
CA PHE A 120 -0.75 -1.51 8.20
C PHE A 120 -1.55 -2.27 9.24
N SER A 121 -1.48 -3.59 9.19
CA SER A 121 -2.25 -4.48 10.05
C SER A 121 -1.35 -5.59 10.58
N VAL A 122 -1.51 -5.91 11.86
CA VAL A 122 -0.82 -7.04 12.51
C VAL A 122 -1.77 -8.21 12.58
N ARG A 123 -1.34 -9.36 12.07
CA ARG A 123 -2.15 -10.58 11.91
C ARG A 123 -1.36 -11.82 12.31
N ASN A 124 -2.01 -12.98 12.34
CA ASN A 124 -1.32 -14.25 12.54
C ASN A 124 -0.58 -14.63 11.26
N LEU A 125 0.56 -15.31 11.41
CA LEU A 125 1.30 -15.90 10.29
C LEU A 125 1.07 -17.42 10.28
N PRO A 126 0.35 -17.95 9.27
CA PRO A 126 0.13 -19.38 9.16
C PRO A 126 1.44 -20.13 8.91
N LYS A 127 1.56 -21.32 9.50
CA LYS A 127 2.76 -22.15 9.37
C LYS A 127 3.06 -22.46 7.90
N GLY A 128 4.32 -22.29 7.50
CA GLY A 128 4.78 -22.59 6.16
C GLY A 128 4.46 -21.52 5.11
N THR A 129 3.92 -20.37 5.51
CA THR A 129 3.72 -19.22 4.61
C THR A 129 4.87 -18.25 4.73
N LEU A 130 5.43 -17.78 3.62
CA LEU A 130 6.43 -16.72 3.62
C LEU A 130 5.75 -15.36 3.46
N PRO A 131 6.09 -14.32 4.25
CA PRO A 131 5.49 -13.00 4.11
C PRO A 131 5.56 -12.44 2.68
N VAL A 132 6.67 -12.68 1.97
CA VAL A 132 6.86 -12.22 0.59
C VAL A 132 5.83 -12.81 -0.40
N GLU A 133 5.29 -13.99 -0.14
CA GLU A 133 4.27 -14.63 -0.98
C GLU A 133 2.90 -13.97 -0.83
N MET A 134 2.66 -13.29 0.30
CA MET A 134 1.43 -12.52 0.54
C MET A 134 1.37 -11.26 -0.32
N VAL A 135 2.50 -10.78 -0.84
CA VAL A 135 2.54 -9.56 -1.67
C VAL A 135 1.84 -9.80 -3.01
N GLY A 136 0.87 -8.94 -3.33
CA GLY A 136 -0.04 -9.06 -4.46
C GLY A 136 -1.37 -9.75 -4.13
N SER A 137 -1.56 -10.19 -2.88
CA SER A 137 -2.76 -10.89 -2.42
C SER A 137 -3.85 -9.91 -1.97
N LEU A 138 -5.08 -10.39 -1.86
CA LEU A 138 -6.23 -9.62 -1.40
C LEU A 138 -6.64 -10.09 0.00
N LEU A 139 -6.68 -9.19 0.97
CA LEU A 139 -7.15 -9.45 2.34
C LEU A 139 -8.55 -8.88 2.53
N GLN A 140 -9.53 -9.74 2.85
CA GLN A 140 -10.91 -9.36 3.15
C GLN A 140 -11.34 -10.03 4.47
N GLY A 141 -11.67 -9.21 5.47
CA GLY A 141 -11.91 -9.72 6.83
C GLY A 141 -10.67 -10.38 7.42
N GLU A 142 -10.75 -11.69 7.66
CA GLU A 142 -9.65 -12.54 8.16
C GLU A 142 -8.99 -13.36 7.04
N GLN A 143 -9.58 -13.39 5.85
CA GLN A 143 -9.16 -14.24 4.75
C GLN A 143 -8.23 -13.50 3.78
N LEU A 144 -7.08 -14.11 3.52
CA LEU A 144 -6.12 -13.71 2.51
C LEU A 144 -6.28 -14.60 1.27
N GLN A 145 -6.74 -14.02 0.18
CA GLN A 145 -6.76 -14.64 -1.14
C GLN A 145 -5.41 -14.40 -1.81
N LEU A 146 -4.58 -15.45 -1.89
CA LEU A 146 -3.28 -15.37 -2.53
C LEU A 146 -3.42 -14.98 -4.00
N LYS A 147 -2.42 -14.27 -4.52
CA LYS A 147 -2.45 -13.86 -5.93
C LYS A 147 -2.63 -15.06 -6.87
N PRO A 148 -3.59 -15.00 -7.79
CA PRO A 148 -3.78 -16.07 -8.74
C PRO A 148 -2.66 -16.03 -9.79
N VAL A 149 -2.24 -17.21 -10.26
CA VAL A 149 -1.17 -17.33 -11.27
C VAL A 149 -1.66 -16.89 -12.66
N SER A 150 -2.98 -16.95 -12.89
CA SER A 150 -3.65 -16.47 -14.10
C SER A 150 -5.10 -16.08 -13.81
N LYS A 151 -5.77 -15.42 -14.76
CA LYS A 151 -7.17 -14.96 -14.60
C LYS A 151 -8.18 -16.07 -14.34
N ASP A 152 -7.86 -17.30 -14.72
CA ASP A 152 -8.76 -18.47 -14.70
C ASP A 152 -8.40 -19.46 -13.59
N THR A 153 -7.35 -19.18 -12.80
CA THR A 153 -6.94 -20.01 -11.68
C THR A 153 -7.60 -19.53 -10.40
N ALA A 154 -8.23 -20.43 -9.65
CA ALA A 154 -8.75 -20.11 -8.33
C ALA A 154 -7.62 -19.70 -7.37
N SER A 155 -7.81 -18.61 -6.65
CA SER A 155 -6.89 -18.16 -5.61
C SER A 155 -6.90 -19.12 -4.43
N LEU A 156 -5.72 -19.45 -3.90
CA LEU A 156 -5.62 -20.15 -2.62
C LEU A 156 -6.03 -19.19 -1.51
N VAL A 157 -6.90 -19.64 -0.60
CA VAL A 157 -7.33 -18.85 0.55
C VAL A 157 -6.58 -19.30 1.80
N VAL A 158 -6.04 -18.33 2.52
CA VAL A 158 -5.28 -18.51 3.74
C VAL A 158 -5.95 -17.67 4.83
N ASP A 159 -6.19 -18.25 6.00
CA ASP A 159 -6.76 -17.53 7.14
C ASP A 159 -5.62 -16.86 7.94
N LEU A 160 -5.66 -15.54 8.07
CA LEU A 160 -4.72 -14.75 8.88
C LEU A 160 -5.26 -14.41 10.27
N GLY A 161 -6.49 -14.82 10.58
CA GLY A 161 -7.19 -14.51 11.82
C GLY A 161 -7.50 -13.03 12.00
N PRO A 162 -7.93 -12.64 13.22
CA PRO A 162 -8.38 -11.30 13.51
C PRO A 162 -7.22 -10.28 13.45
N GLU A 163 -7.58 -9.04 13.15
CA GLU A 163 -6.68 -7.89 13.24
C GLU A 163 -6.30 -7.64 14.71
N ARG A 164 -4.99 -7.62 14.98
CA ARG A 164 -4.44 -7.41 16.34
C ARG A 164 -4.07 -5.96 16.60
N ALA A 165 -3.60 -5.27 15.56
CA ALA A 165 -3.32 -3.84 15.59
C ALA A 165 -3.43 -3.26 14.18
N ARG A 166 -3.75 -1.96 14.09
CA ARG A 166 -3.90 -1.25 12.82
C ARG A 166 -3.40 0.18 12.91
N ILE A 167 -2.80 0.65 11.82
CA ILE A 167 -2.52 2.06 11.59
C ILE A 167 -2.80 2.43 10.13
N GLU A 168 -3.17 3.67 9.90
CA GLU A 168 -3.29 4.24 8.57
C GLU A 168 -2.22 5.30 8.38
N HIS A 169 -1.57 5.31 7.22
CA HIS A 169 -0.49 6.24 6.95
C HIS A 169 -0.45 6.67 5.49
N PHE A 170 -0.24 7.96 5.29
CA PHE A 170 0.00 8.56 3.99
C PHE A 170 1.51 8.68 3.77
N VAL A 171 2.04 7.90 2.82
CA VAL A 171 3.47 7.96 2.53
C VAL A 171 3.78 9.21 1.75
N LYS A 172 4.67 10.05 2.26
CA LYS A 172 5.21 11.18 1.51
C LYS A 172 6.57 10.77 0.94
N TYR A 173 6.69 10.86 -0.38
CA TYR A 173 7.95 10.58 -1.07
C TYR A 173 8.58 11.89 -1.54
N ASP A 174 9.81 12.14 -1.10
CA ASP A 174 10.64 13.22 -1.61
C ASP A 174 11.64 12.69 -2.63
N GLY A 175 11.37 12.93 -3.91
CA GLY A 175 12.22 12.45 -5.00
C GLY A 175 13.60 13.11 -5.09
N GLU A 176 13.86 14.18 -4.34
CA GLU A 176 15.19 14.82 -4.32
C GLU A 176 16.14 14.18 -3.31
N SER A 177 15.62 13.73 -2.16
CA SER A 177 16.42 13.20 -1.05
C SER A 177 16.25 11.69 -0.82
N GLN A 178 15.21 11.07 -1.36
CA GLN A 178 14.88 9.67 -1.13
C GLN A 178 14.99 8.80 -2.40
N ASN A 179 15.55 7.61 -2.21
CA ASN A 179 15.72 6.59 -3.23
C ASN A 179 14.77 5.42 -3.01
N ARG A 180 14.21 4.91 -4.11
CA ARG A 180 13.43 3.68 -4.10
C ARG A 180 14.34 2.46 -4.15
N TRP A 181 13.95 1.42 -3.42
CA TRP A 181 14.61 0.13 -3.50
C TRP A 181 14.29 -0.57 -4.82
N MET A 182 15.33 -0.99 -5.53
CA MET A 182 15.22 -1.65 -6.84
C MET A 182 15.72 -3.11 -6.82
N GLY A 183 16.18 -3.60 -5.66
CA GLY A 183 16.69 -4.96 -5.51
C GLY A 183 15.58 -6.02 -5.43
N ASP A 184 15.98 -7.29 -5.47
CA ASP A 184 15.07 -8.44 -5.33
C ASP A 184 14.31 -8.40 -3.98
N PRO A 185 12.98 -8.33 -3.97
CA PRO A 185 12.18 -8.29 -2.74
C PRO A 185 12.41 -9.50 -1.82
N THR A 186 12.75 -10.67 -2.37
CA THR A 186 12.98 -11.89 -1.57
C THR A 186 14.25 -11.80 -0.72
N LYS A 187 15.20 -10.97 -1.13
CA LYS A 187 16.48 -10.76 -0.44
C LYS A 187 16.48 -9.52 0.43
N PHE A 188 15.42 -8.71 0.35
CA PHE A 188 15.33 -7.40 1.00
C PHE A 188 15.66 -7.46 2.50
N GLN A 189 14.97 -8.31 3.27
CA GLN A 189 15.13 -8.37 4.72
C GLN A 189 16.58 -8.66 5.13
N LYS A 190 17.21 -9.62 4.45
CA LYS A 190 18.62 -9.97 4.71
C LYS A 190 19.54 -8.81 4.35
N LEU A 191 19.39 -8.23 3.16
CA LEU A 191 20.24 -7.13 2.71
C LEU A 191 20.10 -5.88 3.59
N TRP A 192 18.89 -5.58 4.06
CA TRP A 192 18.66 -4.48 4.99
C TRP A 192 19.37 -4.72 6.32
N GLN A 193 19.20 -5.91 6.92
CA GLN A 193 19.84 -6.26 8.18
C GLN A 193 21.37 -6.30 8.09
N ASP A 194 21.91 -6.81 6.98
CA ASP A 194 23.35 -6.83 6.74
C ASP A 194 23.90 -5.39 6.62
N GLN A 195 23.20 -4.51 5.88
CA GLN A 195 23.59 -3.11 5.74
C GLN A 195 23.44 -2.32 7.05
N GLU A 196 22.39 -2.59 7.84
CA GLU A 196 22.16 -1.92 9.12
C GLU A 196 23.25 -2.25 10.15
N LYS A 197 23.85 -3.44 10.07
CA LYS A 197 24.99 -3.86 10.90
C LYS A 197 26.32 -3.30 10.42
N ASP A 198 26.48 -3.12 9.11
CA ASP A 198 27.72 -2.63 8.49
C ASP A 198 27.81 -1.10 8.57
N ASP A 199 26.86 -0.41 7.91
CA ASP A 199 26.74 1.05 7.93
C ASP A 199 25.27 1.47 7.73
N SER A 200 24.62 1.84 8.83
CA SER A 200 23.22 2.25 8.82
C SER A 200 22.99 3.62 8.16
N THR A 201 24.03 4.44 7.99
CA THR A 201 23.89 5.78 7.38
C THR A 201 23.53 5.71 5.90
N LEU A 202 23.96 4.64 5.21
CA LEU A 202 23.65 4.38 3.81
C LEU A 202 22.17 4.03 3.58
N LEU A 203 21.43 3.68 4.64
CA LEU A 203 19.99 3.40 4.56
C LEU A 203 19.12 4.65 4.62
N ALA A 204 19.67 5.80 5.04
CA ALA A 204 18.89 7.03 5.23
C ALA A 204 18.09 7.45 3.97
N PRO A 205 18.62 7.40 2.74
CA PRO A 205 17.86 7.72 1.54
C PRO A 205 16.71 6.74 1.25
N TYR A 206 16.76 5.53 1.80
CA TYR A 206 15.74 4.49 1.56
C TYR A 206 14.66 4.46 2.64
N ARG A 207 14.74 5.27 3.69
CA ARG A 207 13.73 5.33 4.76
C ARG A 207 12.63 6.32 4.37
N HIS A 208 11.45 5.81 4.04
CA HIS A 208 10.32 6.61 3.55
C HIS A 208 9.29 6.96 4.64
N GLY A 209 9.47 6.44 5.84
CA GLY A 209 8.64 6.77 7.00
C GLY A 209 8.92 5.83 8.18
N ASN A 210 8.67 6.33 9.38
CA ASN A 210 8.71 5.56 10.61
C ASN A 210 7.33 5.61 11.26
N LEU A 211 6.75 4.44 11.51
CA LEU A 211 5.39 4.28 11.97
C LEU A 211 5.39 3.54 13.30
N LYS A 212 4.47 3.92 14.17
CA LYS A 212 4.28 3.27 15.46
C LYS A 212 2.83 2.88 15.60
N PHE A 213 2.57 1.64 16.00
CA PHE A 213 1.20 1.26 16.36
C PHE A 213 0.76 2.08 17.57
N LEU A 214 -0.38 2.75 17.48
CA LEU A 214 -1.00 3.32 18.67
C LEU A 214 -1.78 2.19 19.34
N ASN A 215 -1.70 2.11 20.67
CA ASN A 215 -2.62 1.25 21.40
C ASN A 215 -4.04 1.70 21.04
N SER A 216 -4.86 0.78 20.54
CA SER A 216 -6.29 1.04 20.43
C SER A 216 -6.78 1.53 21.80
N PRO A 217 -7.54 2.63 21.90
CA PRO A 217 -8.15 3.00 23.16
C PRO A 217 -8.97 1.80 23.64
N SER A 218 -8.73 1.36 24.87
CA SER A 218 -9.58 0.37 25.51
C SER A 218 -11.02 0.91 25.49
N PRO A 219 -12.05 0.07 25.28
CA PRO A 219 -13.46 0.51 25.36
C PRO A 219 -13.82 1.19 26.70
N ASP A 220 -12.96 1.07 27.72
CA ASP A 220 -13.11 1.69 29.03
C ASP A 220 -12.64 3.17 29.12
N ASP A 221 -12.01 3.73 28.08
CA ASP A 221 -11.58 5.14 28.06
C ASP A 221 -12.66 6.10 27.55
N VAL A 222 -13.95 5.75 27.68
CA VAL A 222 -15.04 6.74 27.59
C VAL A 222 -15.02 7.58 28.87
N VAL A 223 -14.08 8.53 28.93
CA VAL A 223 -14.27 9.73 29.75
C VAL A 223 -15.46 10.46 29.13
N THR A 224 -16.61 10.30 29.76
CA THR A 224 -17.77 11.18 29.60
C THR A 224 -17.29 12.61 29.74
N GLY A 225 -17.22 13.34 28.63
CA GLY A 225 -17.10 14.79 28.67
C GLY A 225 -18.36 15.34 29.32
N GLU A 226 -18.30 15.56 30.64
CA GLU A 226 -19.25 16.43 31.31
C GLU A 226 -19.09 17.82 30.72
N GLY A 227 -20.16 18.30 30.10
CA GLY A 227 -20.25 19.66 29.65
C GLY A 227 -20.13 20.64 30.83
N ARG A 228 -19.39 21.71 30.60
CA ARG A 228 -19.67 23.06 31.08
C ARG A 228 -18.90 24.07 30.24
#